data_AF-A0A7S2TST0-F1
#
_entry.id   AF-A0A7S2TST0-F1
#
_cell.length_a   1.000
_cell.length_b   1.000
_cell.length_c   1.000
_cell.angle_alpha   90.00
_cell.angle_beta   90.00
_cell.angle_gamma   90.00
#
_symmetry.space_group_name_H-M   'P 1'
#
loop_
_entity.id
_entity.type
_entity.pdbx_description
1 polymer ?
#
loop_
_entity_poly.entity_id
_entity_poly.type
_entity_poly.pdbx_seq_one_letter_code
_entity_poly.pdbx_strand_id
1 'polypeptide(L)'
;MVGPKVTPDKGVTIYWYDRTQGPLSAMCCPAALIYRNYFFGGNGQGGDGKQLDCLDDVARLLGPPNTYWRMSNGYALPKTTTSMAKVTEQLNASAELKEKVVSKLRVGIHWDTDVTKRRGDPHRVCQVFVSAVPVAYTKSTKSKDWATFATLVLNGAYEATILAAAILAQQRKQRVTVYLTSVGGGAFGNRFAWIRSAMERALQMYNDEPLDVFLVHYGHIASDSRAIESSFKAKHQRPPPPSSSSSPPAADDAAEIGGAGAEAGGGAAGAAGAAGAAG
;
A
#
# COMPACT_ATOMS: atom_id res chain seq x y z
N MET A 1 9.69 -4.86 -11.55
CA MET A 1 9.99 -5.04 -12.98
C MET A 1 9.36 -6.34 -13.46
N VAL A 2 9.35 -6.56 -14.78
CA VAL A 2 8.71 -7.71 -15.43
C VAL A 2 9.47 -9.03 -15.22
N GLY A 3 10.74 -8.94 -14.86
CA GLY A 3 11.58 -10.09 -14.51
C GLY A 3 13.04 -9.68 -14.34
N PRO A 4 13.90 -10.59 -13.85
CA PRO A 4 15.30 -10.29 -13.54
C PRO A 4 16.19 -10.09 -14.76
N LYS A 5 15.70 -10.33 -15.97
CA LYS A 5 16.43 -10.14 -17.24
C LYS A 5 15.99 -8.89 -18.02
N VAL A 6 15.04 -8.14 -17.48
CA VAL A 6 14.48 -6.94 -18.13
C VAL A 6 14.97 -5.74 -17.36
N THR A 7 15.65 -4.80 -18.03
CA THR A 7 16.21 -3.60 -17.43
C THR A 7 15.35 -2.38 -17.76
N PRO A 8 15.44 -1.30 -16.95
CA PRO A 8 14.77 -0.03 -17.24
C PRO A 8 15.18 0.61 -18.58
N ASP A 9 16.34 0.25 -19.13
CA ASP A 9 16.84 0.75 -20.42
C ASP A 9 15.89 0.40 -21.58
N LYS A 10 15.03 -0.59 -21.40
CA LYS A 10 13.97 -0.96 -22.36
C LYS A 10 12.74 -0.06 -22.30
N GLY A 11 12.77 1.00 -21.49
CA GLY A 11 11.63 1.90 -21.29
C GLY A 11 10.65 1.41 -20.23
N VAL A 12 9.94 2.32 -19.55
CA VAL A 12 8.87 1.96 -18.60
C VAL A 12 7.65 1.32 -19.27
N THR A 13 7.53 1.41 -20.59
CA THR A 13 6.46 0.77 -21.38
C THR A 13 6.46 -0.76 -21.25
N ILE A 14 7.59 -1.38 -20.87
CA ILE A 14 7.66 -2.81 -20.58
C ILE A 14 6.65 -3.26 -19.51
N TYR A 15 6.31 -2.37 -18.57
CA TYR A 15 5.34 -2.68 -17.51
C TYR A 15 3.95 -3.01 -18.07
N TRP A 16 3.62 -2.52 -19.28
CA TRP A 16 2.35 -2.79 -19.96
C TRP A 16 2.12 -4.27 -20.26
N TYR A 17 3.20 -4.99 -20.54
CA TYR A 17 3.14 -6.41 -20.90
C TYR A 17 3.07 -7.33 -19.66
N ASP A 18 3.34 -6.80 -18.47
CA ASP A 18 3.23 -7.56 -17.22
C ASP A 18 1.87 -7.31 -16.57
N ARG A 19 1.04 -8.35 -16.62
CA ARG A 19 -0.32 -8.33 -16.05
C ARG A 19 -0.34 -8.73 -14.57
N THR A 20 0.78 -8.68 -13.87
CA THR A 20 0.78 -8.82 -12.41
C THR A 20 0.37 -7.50 -11.74
N GLN A 21 -0.13 -7.60 -10.50
CA GLN A 21 -0.67 -6.45 -9.78
C GLN A 21 0.39 -5.35 -9.53
N GLY A 22 1.64 -5.72 -9.27
CA GLY A 22 2.71 -4.78 -8.95
C GLY A 22 2.98 -3.78 -10.09
N PRO A 23 3.29 -4.24 -11.31
CA PRO A 23 3.47 -3.39 -12.48
C PRO A 23 2.26 -2.54 -12.83
N LEU A 24 1.04 -3.09 -12.74
CA LEU A 24 -0.18 -2.32 -12.98
C LEU A 24 -0.36 -1.20 -11.96
N SER A 25 -0.16 -1.48 -10.67
CA SER A 25 -0.19 -0.47 -9.61
C SER A 25 0.88 0.61 -9.83
N ALA A 26 2.08 0.21 -10.25
CA ALA A 26 3.16 1.15 -10.54
C ALA A 26 2.79 2.10 -11.72
N MET A 27 2.19 1.58 -12.79
CA MET A 27 1.77 2.38 -13.95
C MET A 27 0.64 3.38 -13.65
N CYS A 28 -0.12 3.17 -12.58
CA CYS A 28 -1.12 4.14 -12.15
C CYS A 28 -0.51 5.52 -11.83
N CYS A 29 0.77 5.59 -11.42
CA CYS A 29 1.47 6.84 -11.12
C CYS A 29 2.73 6.95 -12.01
N PRO A 30 2.60 7.39 -13.27
CA PRO A 30 3.65 7.29 -14.28
C PRO A 30 4.84 8.18 -13.95
N ALA A 31 4.62 9.37 -13.38
CA ALA A 31 5.70 10.25 -12.95
C ALA A 31 6.57 9.58 -11.88
N ALA A 32 5.95 8.99 -10.86
CA ALA A 32 6.65 8.22 -9.83
C ALA A 32 7.39 7.02 -10.43
N LEU A 33 6.75 6.27 -11.34
CA LEU A 33 7.36 5.13 -12.03
C LEU A 33 8.58 5.55 -12.88
N ILE A 34 8.50 6.64 -13.63
CA ILE A 34 9.59 7.19 -14.43
C ILE A 34 10.73 7.64 -13.51
N TYR A 35 10.41 8.39 -12.45
CA TYR A 35 11.39 8.91 -11.52
C TYR A 35 12.24 7.82 -10.88
N ARG A 36 11.61 6.75 -10.35
CA ARG A 36 12.35 5.63 -9.76
C ARG A 36 13.21 4.86 -10.77
N ASN A 37 12.85 4.87 -12.05
CA ASN A 37 13.59 4.12 -13.07
C ASN A 37 14.78 4.90 -13.62
N TYR A 38 14.70 6.23 -13.70
CA TYR A 38 15.70 7.03 -14.43
C TYR A 38 16.35 8.16 -13.63
N PHE A 39 15.74 8.64 -12.54
CA PHE A 39 16.14 9.90 -11.92
C PHE A 39 16.58 9.80 -10.45
N PHE A 40 16.03 8.84 -9.68
CA PHE A 40 16.40 8.72 -8.28
C PHE A 40 17.91 8.47 -8.12
N GLY A 41 18.59 9.29 -7.32
CA GLY A 41 20.03 9.16 -7.10
C GLY A 41 20.89 9.43 -8.35
N GLY A 42 20.35 10.14 -9.35
CA GLY A 42 21.05 10.54 -10.58
C GLY A 42 20.82 9.61 -11.76
N ASN A 43 20.65 8.30 -11.53
CA ASN A 43 20.50 7.29 -12.60
C ASN A 43 19.27 6.37 -12.44
N GLY A 44 18.55 6.46 -11.32
CA GLY A 44 17.43 5.59 -11.02
C GLY A 44 17.83 4.11 -10.92
N GLN A 45 17.09 3.24 -11.61
CA GLN A 45 17.36 1.81 -11.73
C GLN A 45 18.10 1.46 -13.04
N GLY A 46 18.14 2.38 -14.00
CA GLY A 46 18.87 2.25 -15.27
C GLY A 46 20.34 2.69 -15.16
N GLY A 47 21.13 2.42 -16.21
CA GLY A 47 22.53 2.88 -16.29
C GLY A 47 23.60 1.91 -15.73
N ASP A 48 24.77 2.45 -15.37
CA ASP A 48 26.06 1.77 -15.14
C ASP A 48 26.15 0.79 -13.94
N GLY A 49 25.03 0.20 -13.51
CA GLY A 49 25.01 -0.89 -12.52
C GLY A 49 24.78 -0.49 -11.06
N LYS A 50 24.56 0.79 -10.75
CA LYS A 50 24.19 1.25 -9.39
C LYS A 50 22.67 1.18 -9.16
N GLN A 51 22.16 -0.03 -9.04
CA GLN A 51 20.73 -0.27 -8.82
C GLN A 51 20.30 0.11 -7.40
N LEU A 52 19.04 0.52 -7.24
CA LEU A 52 18.51 0.79 -5.89
C LEU A 52 18.33 -0.54 -5.16
N ASP A 53 19.13 -0.72 -4.11
CA ASP A 53 19.05 -1.85 -3.20
C ASP A 53 18.38 -1.41 -1.89
N CYS A 54 17.09 -1.70 -1.78
CA CYS A 54 16.31 -1.43 -0.56
C CYS A 54 16.63 -2.38 0.61
N LEU A 55 17.45 -3.42 0.37
CA LEU A 55 17.95 -4.34 1.38
C LEU A 55 19.39 -4.03 1.78
N ASP A 56 20.00 -2.95 1.28
CA ASP A 56 21.41 -2.62 1.52
C ASP A 56 21.76 -2.48 3.01
N ASP A 57 20.91 -1.80 3.81
CA ASP A 57 21.08 -1.73 5.26
C ASP A 57 20.87 -3.08 5.96
N VAL A 58 19.94 -3.89 5.44
CA VAL A 58 19.67 -5.24 5.94
C VAL A 58 20.85 -6.16 5.64
N ALA A 59 21.45 -6.05 4.45
CA ALA A 59 22.62 -6.81 4.04
C ALA A 59 23.79 -6.52 4.99
N ARG A 60 24.10 -5.24 5.22
CA ARG A 60 25.14 -4.81 6.17
C ARG A 60 24.91 -5.29 7.60
N LEU A 61 23.65 -5.35 8.03
CA LEU A 61 23.29 -5.84 9.35
C LEU A 61 23.54 -7.35 9.51
N LEU A 62 23.33 -8.14 8.45
CA LEU A 62 23.51 -9.59 8.47
C LEU A 62 24.95 -10.03 8.18
N GLY A 63 25.75 -9.19 7.51
CA GLY A 63 27.16 -9.44 7.26
C GLY A 63 27.73 -8.49 6.20
N PRO A 64 28.94 -8.77 5.66
CA PRO A 64 29.47 -8.00 4.55
C PRO A 64 28.51 -7.98 3.34
N PRO A 65 28.46 -6.89 2.54
CA PRO A 65 27.65 -6.86 1.33
C PRO A 65 27.91 -8.05 0.40
N ASN A 66 26.88 -8.53 -0.30
CA ASN A 66 26.97 -9.65 -1.25
C ASN A 66 27.44 -10.99 -0.62
N THR A 67 27.21 -11.17 0.69
CA THR A 67 27.44 -12.44 1.41
C THR A 67 26.39 -13.49 1.04
N TYR A 68 25.10 -13.15 1.19
CA TYR A 68 24.01 -14.12 1.08
C TYR A 68 23.25 -14.05 -0.25
N TRP A 69 23.11 -12.86 -0.83
CA TRP A 69 22.46 -12.66 -2.12
C TRP A 69 23.21 -11.65 -2.96
N ARG A 70 23.02 -11.77 -4.28
CA ARG A 70 23.39 -10.77 -5.26
C ARG A 70 22.13 -10.02 -5.68
N MET A 71 22.18 -8.69 -5.61
CA MET A 71 21.13 -7.87 -6.22
C MET A 71 21.30 -7.88 -7.74
N SER A 72 20.23 -8.16 -8.47
CA SER A 72 20.21 -8.12 -9.93
C SER A 72 18.85 -7.63 -10.39
N ASN A 73 18.78 -6.48 -11.04
CA ASN A 73 17.55 -5.88 -11.56
C ASN A 73 16.46 -5.68 -10.50
N GLY A 74 16.87 -5.36 -9.26
CA GLY A 74 15.98 -5.22 -8.10
C GLY A 74 15.52 -6.54 -7.48
N TYR A 75 16.14 -7.66 -7.86
CA TYR A 75 15.87 -8.99 -7.29
C TYR A 75 17.03 -9.45 -6.42
N ALA A 76 16.76 -9.78 -5.16
CA ALA A 76 17.72 -10.39 -4.24
C ALA A 76 17.83 -11.89 -4.53
N LEU A 77 18.82 -12.29 -5.34
CA LEU A 77 19.02 -13.68 -5.74
C LEU A 77 20.06 -14.35 -4.84
N PRO A 78 19.75 -15.48 -4.17
CA PRO A 78 20.70 -16.19 -3.32
C PRO A 78 21.97 -16.54 -4.08
N LYS A 79 23.10 -16.36 -3.40
CA LYS A 79 24.42 -16.65 -3.96
C LYS A 79 24.67 -18.15 -4.09
N THR A 80 24.17 -18.92 -3.12
CA THR A 80 24.26 -20.38 -3.06
C THR A 80 22.93 -20.98 -2.61
N THR A 81 22.78 -22.30 -2.80
CA THR A 81 21.60 -23.07 -2.39
C THR A 81 21.34 -23.04 -0.88
N THR A 82 22.37 -22.78 -0.08
CA THR A 82 22.29 -22.74 1.39
C THR A 82 22.24 -21.31 1.94
N SER A 83 22.32 -20.28 1.09
CA SER A 83 22.45 -18.90 1.56
C SER A 83 21.27 -18.46 2.42
N MET A 84 20.04 -18.79 2.00
CA MET A 84 18.84 -18.43 2.76
C MET A 84 18.66 -19.24 4.04
N ALA A 85 19.15 -20.49 4.06
CA ALA A 85 19.15 -21.30 5.28
C ALA A 85 20.03 -20.65 6.36
N LYS A 86 21.24 -20.17 5.98
CA LYS A 86 22.14 -19.46 6.89
C LYS A 86 21.55 -18.15 7.40
N VAL A 87 20.90 -17.38 6.52
CA VAL A 87 20.18 -16.16 6.92
C VAL A 87 19.08 -16.51 7.93
N THR A 88 18.28 -17.53 7.65
CA THR A 88 17.20 -17.96 8.55
C THR A 88 17.73 -18.43 9.91
N GLU A 89 18.82 -19.19 9.94
CA GLU A 89 19.49 -19.62 11.17
C GLU A 89 19.94 -18.41 12.01
N GLN A 90 20.68 -17.48 11.39
CA GLN A 90 21.17 -16.26 12.04
C GLN A 90 20.00 -15.42 12.60
N LEU A 91 18.93 -15.24 11.81
CA LEU A 91 17.75 -14.48 12.24
C LEU A 91 17.01 -15.16 13.39
N ASN A 92 16.93 -16.49 13.39
CA ASN A 92 16.25 -17.23 14.45
C ASN A 92 16.99 -17.23 15.78
N ALA A 93 18.28 -16.89 15.79
CA ALA A 93 19.08 -16.80 17.01
C ALA A 93 18.79 -15.54 17.86
N SER A 94 18.14 -14.50 17.33
CA SER A 94 17.84 -13.27 18.09
C SER A 94 16.56 -12.59 17.61
N ALA A 95 15.62 -12.38 18.54
CA ALA A 95 14.41 -11.62 18.28
C ALA A 95 14.72 -10.13 18.01
N GLU A 96 15.71 -9.57 18.70
CA GLU A 96 16.18 -8.20 18.53
C GLU A 96 16.74 -7.99 17.11
N LEU A 97 17.48 -8.98 16.58
CA LEU A 97 17.98 -8.93 15.22
C LEU A 97 16.84 -8.93 14.20
N LYS A 98 15.76 -9.70 14.44
CA LYS A 98 14.58 -9.70 13.56
C LYS A 98 13.95 -8.31 13.48
N GLU A 99 13.74 -7.66 14.62
CA GLU A 99 13.18 -6.30 14.67
C GLU A 99 14.13 -5.25 14.05
N LYS A 100 15.45 -5.41 14.25
CA LYS A 100 16.44 -4.58 13.53
C LYS A 100 16.37 -4.75 12.02
N VAL A 101 16.14 -5.96 11.52
CA VAL A 101 15.98 -6.20 10.07
C VAL A 101 14.73 -5.51 9.53
N VAL A 102 13.61 -5.59 10.24
CA VAL A 102 12.37 -4.89 9.85
C VAL A 102 12.60 -3.39 9.77
N SER A 103 13.19 -2.78 10.80
CA SER A 103 13.47 -1.33 10.85
C SER A 103 14.55 -0.84 9.88
N LYS A 104 15.38 -1.74 9.34
CA LYS A 104 16.40 -1.41 8.32
C LYS A 104 15.91 -1.58 6.88
N LEU A 105 14.70 -2.08 6.66
CA LEU A 105 14.14 -2.14 5.31
C LEU A 105 13.87 -0.73 4.78
N ARG A 106 14.35 -0.43 3.57
CA ARG A 106 14.07 0.83 2.89
C ARG A 106 12.88 0.67 1.94
N VAL A 107 12.09 1.72 1.80
CA VAL A 107 10.98 1.80 0.83
C VAL A 107 11.08 3.09 0.04
N GLY A 108 10.54 3.11 -1.18
CA GLY A 108 10.42 4.35 -1.96
C GLY A 108 9.08 5.01 -1.69
N ILE A 109 9.04 6.31 -1.40
CA ILE A 109 7.79 7.04 -1.17
C ILE A 109 7.70 8.25 -2.09
N HIS A 110 6.56 8.39 -2.76
CA HIS A 110 6.19 9.58 -3.53
C HIS A 110 4.94 10.19 -2.90
N TRP A 111 5.08 11.32 -2.21
CA TRP A 111 4.08 11.85 -1.27
C TRP A 111 2.85 12.55 -1.88
N ASP A 112 2.89 12.91 -3.15
CA ASP A 112 1.80 13.64 -3.81
C ASP A 112 1.89 13.46 -5.33
N THR A 113 1.88 12.20 -5.78
CA THR A 113 2.00 11.86 -7.20
C THR A 113 0.63 11.77 -7.85
N ASP A 114 0.54 12.28 -9.08
CA ASP A 114 -0.68 12.19 -9.87
C ASP A 114 -0.95 10.77 -10.35
N VAL A 115 -2.22 10.38 -10.26
CA VAL A 115 -2.73 9.13 -10.83
C VAL A 115 -3.16 9.38 -12.28
N THR A 116 -2.69 8.53 -13.20
CA THR A 116 -3.18 8.53 -14.59
C THR A 116 -4.66 8.18 -14.60
N LYS A 117 -5.49 9.16 -14.92
CA LYS A 117 -6.91 8.94 -15.23
C LYS A 117 -7.15 9.09 -16.72
N ARG A 118 -8.11 8.32 -17.24
CA ARG A 118 -8.57 8.46 -18.63
C ARG A 118 -9.49 9.69 -18.79
N ARG A 119 -10.20 10.10 -17.72
CA ARG A 119 -11.08 11.30 -17.61
C ARG A 119 -11.26 11.71 -16.13
N GLY A 120 -11.56 12.99 -15.89
CA GLY A 120 -11.94 13.54 -14.58
C GLY A 120 -10.84 14.36 -13.89
N ASP A 121 -11.16 14.89 -12.71
CA ASP A 121 -10.26 15.79 -11.97
C ASP A 121 -8.96 15.10 -11.53
N PRO A 122 -7.85 15.87 -11.44
CA PRO A 122 -6.58 15.40 -10.89
C PRO A 122 -6.81 14.70 -9.55
N HIS A 123 -6.19 13.53 -9.39
CA HIS A 123 -6.21 12.79 -8.15
C HIS A 123 -4.79 12.45 -7.77
N ARG A 124 -4.37 12.96 -6.61
CA ARG A 124 -3.03 12.77 -6.10
C ARG A 124 -3.05 11.75 -4.97
N VAL A 125 -2.04 10.90 -4.95
CA VAL A 125 -1.88 9.85 -3.96
C VAL A 125 -0.47 9.87 -3.40
N CYS A 126 -0.32 9.32 -2.20
CA CYS A 126 0.98 8.86 -1.76
C CYS A 126 1.19 7.44 -2.28
N GLN A 127 2.20 7.24 -3.13
CA GLN A 127 2.56 5.91 -3.62
C GLN A 127 3.80 5.41 -2.87
N VAL A 128 3.64 4.27 -2.20
CA VAL A 128 4.73 3.57 -1.51
C VAL A 128 5.19 2.39 -2.38
N PHE A 129 6.41 2.47 -2.90
CA PHE A 129 7.08 1.37 -3.59
C PHE A 129 7.79 0.47 -2.59
N VAL A 130 7.22 -0.72 -2.44
CA VAL A 130 7.79 -1.83 -1.65
C VAL A 130 8.05 -3.04 -2.53
N SER A 131 8.86 -3.98 -2.03
CA SER A 131 9.14 -5.24 -2.71
C SER A 131 9.20 -6.38 -1.70
N ALA A 132 8.76 -7.56 -2.13
CA ALA A 132 9.02 -8.81 -1.42
C ALA A 132 10.28 -9.48 -1.98
N VAL A 133 10.72 -10.58 -1.35
CA VAL A 133 11.83 -11.40 -1.86
C VAL A 133 11.35 -12.36 -2.97
N PRO A 134 12.18 -12.69 -3.98
CA PRO A 134 11.76 -13.42 -5.18
C PRO A 134 11.85 -14.95 -5.03
N VAL A 135 11.11 -15.52 -4.08
CA VAL A 135 11.15 -16.94 -3.70
C VAL A 135 11.02 -17.91 -4.88
N ALA A 136 10.07 -17.66 -5.79
CA ALA A 136 9.82 -18.52 -6.95
C ALA A 136 10.89 -18.43 -8.05
N TYR A 137 11.74 -17.40 -8.02
CA TYR A 137 12.73 -17.18 -9.08
C TYR A 137 14.02 -17.96 -8.84
N THR A 138 14.13 -18.63 -7.69
CA THR A 138 15.36 -19.29 -7.23
C THR A 138 15.08 -20.77 -6.97
N LYS A 139 15.00 -21.56 -8.04
CA LYS A 139 14.65 -23.00 -7.97
C LYS A 139 15.61 -23.82 -7.11
N SER A 140 16.82 -23.34 -6.91
CA SER A 140 17.89 -24.02 -6.16
C SER A 140 17.80 -23.83 -4.63
N THR A 141 16.86 -23.01 -4.13
CA THR A 141 16.65 -22.74 -2.71
C THR A 141 15.23 -23.15 -2.30
N LYS A 142 15.05 -23.84 -1.17
CA LYS A 142 13.74 -24.33 -0.77
C LYS A 142 12.91 -23.17 -0.19
N SER A 143 11.61 -23.15 -0.49
CA SER A 143 10.68 -22.14 0.05
C SER A 143 10.75 -21.98 1.58
N LYS A 144 10.96 -23.08 2.32
CA LYS A 144 11.10 -23.03 3.78
C LYS A 144 12.32 -22.24 4.26
N ASP A 145 13.40 -22.22 3.49
CA ASP A 145 14.65 -21.53 3.85
C ASP A 145 14.49 -20.02 3.73
N TRP A 146 13.48 -19.56 2.99
CA TRP A 146 13.10 -18.15 2.87
C TRP A 146 12.18 -17.67 3.99
N ALA A 147 11.50 -18.57 4.71
CA ALA A 147 10.30 -18.22 5.48
C ALA A 147 10.50 -17.06 6.47
N THR A 148 11.56 -17.13 7.28
CA THR A 148 11.87 -16.08 8.26
C THR A 148 12.19 -14.77 7.55
N PHE A 149 13.16 -14.77 6.63
CA PHE A 149 13.59 -13.56 5.95
C PHE A 149 12.47 -12.90 5.11
N ALA A 150 11.71 -13.71 4.36
CA ALA A 150 10.58 -13.25 3.58
C ALA A 150 9.51 -12.57 4.45
N THR A 151 9.21 -13.16 5.61
CA THR A 151 8.25 -12.59 6.56
C THR A 151 8.73 -11.24 7.10
N LEU A 152 10.02 -11.11 7.46
CA LEU A 152 10.57 -9.84 7.96
C LEU A 152 10.58 -8.74 6.91
N VAL A 153 10.91 -9.06 5.65
CA VAL A 153 10.82 -8.10 4.54
C VAL A 153 9.36 -7.67 4.31
N LEU A 154 8.41 -8.60 4.41
CA LEU A 154 6.99 -8.26 4.32
C LEU A 154 6.51 -7.41 5.51
N ASN A 155 6.98 -7.68 6.74
CA ASN A 155 6.68 -6.87 7.91
C ASN A 155 7.11 -5.42 7.65
N GLY A 156 8.37 -5.20 7.28
CA GLY A 156 8.87 -3.84 7.01
C GLY A 156 8.12 -3.16 5.88
N ALA A 157 7.74 -3.90 4.84
CA ALA A 157 6.98 -3.35 3.71
C ALA A 157 5.60 -2.85 4.11
N TYR A 158 4.82 -3.67 4.84
CA TYR A 158 3.50 -3.28 5.30
C TYR A 158 3.56 -2.23 6.42
N GLU A 159 4.46 -2.37 7.38
CA GLU A 159 4.66 -1.38 8.45
C GLU A 159 5.00 -0.01 7.89
N ALA A 160 5.97 0.09 6.96
CA ALA A 160 6.34 1.37 6.35
C ALA A 160 5.19 1.98 5.53
N THR A 161 4.37 1.14 4.87
CA THR A 161 3.20 1.61 4.11
C THR A 161 2.14 2.20 5.02
N ILE A 162 1.82 1.52 6.14
CA ILE A 162 0.84 1.99 7.11
C ILE A 162 1.35 3.21 7.87
N LEU A 163 2.64 3.22 8.26
CA LEU A 163 3.27 4.37 8.90
C LEU A 163 3.21 5.61 8.00
N ALA A 164 3.47 5.47 6.70
CA ALA A 164 3.35 6.58 5.76
C ALA A 164 1.92 7.16 5.74
N ALA A 165 0.91 6.30 5.81
CA ALA A 165 -0.48 6.74 5.90
C ALA A 165 -0.81 7.41 7.24
N ALA A 166 -0.31 6.89 8.36
CA ALA A 166 -0.46 7.49 9.68
C ALA A 166 0.14 8.90 9.73
N ILE A 167 1.36 9.08 9.17
CA ILE A 167 1.99 10.39 9.03
C ILE A 167 1.10 11.35 8.24
N LEU A 168 0.53 10.92 7.11
CA LEU A 168 -0.39 11.74 6.32
C LEU A 168 -1.67 12.09 7.08
N ALA A 169 -2.24 11.14 7.80
CA ALA A 169 -3.43 11.35 8.61
C ALA A 169 -3.20 12.43 9.68
N GLN A 170 -2.07 12.35 10.39
CA GLN A 170 -1.70 13.33 11.39
C GLN A 170 -1.43 14.72 10.78
N GLN A 171 -0.67 14.79 9.69
CA GLN A 171 -0.37 16.05 8.99
C GLN A 171 -1.62 16.74 8.44
N ARG A 172 -2.55 15.96 7.87
CA ARG A 172 -3.80 16.48 7.28
C ARG A 172 -4.90 16.67 8.32
N LYS A 173 -4.73 16.16 9.54
CA LYS A 173 -5.75 16.08 10.60
C LYS A 173 -7.05 15.44 10.09
N GLN A 174 -6.91 14.39 9.28
CA GLN A 174 -8.01 13.74 8.58
C GLN A 174 -7.79 12.24 8.52
N ARG A 175 -8.89 11.50 8.36
CA ARG A 175 -8.85 10.07 8.09
C ARG A 175 -8.26 9.81 6.70
N VAL A 176 -7.35 8.85 6.60
CA VAL A 176 -6.65 8.52 5.34
C VAL A 176 -7.02 7.13 4.87
N THR A 177 -7.41 7.03 3.61
CA THR A 177 -7.66 5.75 2.96
C THR A 177 -6.36 5.12 2.48
N VAL A 178 -6.17 3.84 2.76
CA VAL A 178 -4.98 3.06 2.39
C VAL A 178 -5.39 1.86 1.55
N TYR A 179 -4.76 1.69 0.39
CA TYR A 179 -4.98 0.52 -0.47
C TYR A 179 -3.76 -0.40 -0.43
N LEU A 180 -3.93 -1.57 0.19
CA LEU A 180 -2.91 -2.60 0.27
C LEU A 180 -3.05 -3.61 -0.86
N THR A 181 -1.92 -4.12 -1.33
CA THR A 181 -1.85 -5.24 -2.26
C THR A 181 -1.19 -6.44 -1.59
N SER A 182 -1.38 -7.64 -2.14
CA SER A 182 -0.69 -8.85 -1.66
C SER A 182 0.76 -8.95 -2.19
N VAL A 183 1.62 -7.99 -1.82
CA VAL A 183 2.97 -8.27 -1.26
C VAL A 183 3.73 -9.48 -1.84
N GLY A 184 3.97 -9.60 -3.15
CA GLY A 184 4.76 -10.71 -3.70
C GLY A 184 4.08 -12.09 -3.67
N GLY A 185 2.77 -12.16 -3.45
CA GLY A 185 1.97 -13.39 -3.47
C GLY A 185 1.67 -13.94 -4.86
N GLY A 186 1.98 -13.16 -5.92
CA GLY A 186 1.91 -13.59 -7.31
C GLY A 186 3.22 -14.19 -7.79
N ALA A 187 3.83 -13.58 -8.81
CA ALA A 187 5.04 -14.09 -9.47
C ALA A 187 6.23 -14.36 -8.53
N PHE A 188 6.35 -13.65 -7.40
CA PHE A 188 7.45 -13.86 -6.46
C PHE A 188 7.28 -15.10 -5.59
N GLY A 189 6.08 -15.67 -5.50
CA GLY A 189 5.81 -16.92 -4.77
C GLY A 189 5.96 -16.83 -3.26
N ASN A 190 5.77 -15.66 -2.66
CA ASN A 190 5.69 -15.55 -1.20
C ASN A 190 4.40 -16.22 -0.73
N ARG A 191 4.50 -17.03 0.34
CA ARG A 191 3.33 -17.74 0.85
C ARG A 191 2.32 -16.76 1.41
N PHE A 192 1.04 -17.02 1.13
CA PHE A 192 -0.05 -16.19 1.62
C PHE A 192 -0.02 -16.03 3.15
N ALA A 193 0.30 -17.10 3.89
CA ALA A 193 0.41 -17.05 5.35
C ALA A 193 1.44 -16.00 5.85
N TRP A 194 2.55 -15.81 5.14
CA TRP A 194 3.56 -14.80 5.50
C TRP A 194 3.05 -13.39 5.24
N ILE A 195 2.41 -13.19 4.08
CA ILE A 195 1.80 -11.92 3.68
C ILE A 195 0.72 -11.52 4.68
N ARG A 196 -0.19 -12.45 5.00
CA ARG A 196 -1.25 -12.26 5.98
C ARG A 196 -0.67 -11.90 7.35
N SER A 197 0.30 -12.66 7.85
CA SER A 197 0.90 -12.39 9.16
C SER A 197 1.54 -11.00 9.22
N ALA A 198 2.24 -10.59 8.17
CA ALA A 198 2.87 -9.27 8.11
C ALA A 198 1.85 -8.13 8.05
N MET A 199 0.78 -8.31 7.29
CA MET A 199 -0.32 -7.34 7.21
C MET A 199 -1.06 -7.24 8.55
N GLU A 200 -1.41 -8.36 9.19
CA GLU A 200 -2.05 -8.36 10.51
C GLU A 200 -1.18 -7.65 11.56
N ARG A 201 0.15 -7.88 11.54
CA ARG A 201 1.08 -7.19 12.42
C ARG A 201 1.08 -5.68 12.20
N ALA A 202 1.20 -5.21 10.94
CA ALA A 202 1.20 -3.78 10.64
C ALA A 202 -0.12 -3.12 11.04
N LEU A 203 -1.27 -3.76 10.76
CA LEU A 203 -2.57 -3.23 11.16
C LEU A 203 -2.74 -3.15 12.67
N GLN A 204 -2.21 -4.13 13.41
CA GLN A 204 -2.25 -4.11 14.88
C GLN A 204 -1.40 -2.98 15.47
N MET A 205 -0.25 -2.66 14.86
CA MET A 205 0.66 -1.62 15.33
C MET A 205 0.09 -0.21 15.20
N TYR A 206 -0.79 0.02 14.23
CA TYR A 206 -1.39 1.32 13.92
C TYR A 206 -2.93 1.27 13.99
N ASN A 207 -3.49 0.44 14.87
CA ASN A 207 -4.93 0.22 14.99
C ASN A 207 -5.70 1.48 15.45
N ASP A 208 -5.04 2.36 16.21
CA ASP A 208 -5.61 3.58 16.77
C ASP A 208 -5.49 4.78 15.82
N GLU A 209 -4.75 4.65 14.72
CA GLU A 209 -4.61 5.70 13.72
C GLU A 209 -5.89 5.83 12.88
N PRO A 210 -6.26 7.03 12.42
CA PRO A 210 -7.50 7.25 11.68
C PRO A 210 -7.33 6.80 10.22
N LEU A 211 -7.22 5.49 10.00
CA LEU A 211 -7.00 4.89 8.68
C LEU A 211 -8.19 4.03 8.26
N ASP A 212 -8.53 4.11 6.97
CA ASP A 212 -9.45 3.18 6.31
C ASP A 212 -8.66 2.29 5.37
N VAL A 213 -8.44 1.04 5.77
CA VAL A 213 -7.55 0.14 5.03
C VAL A 213 -8.35 -0.84 4.18
N PHE A 214 -8.04 -0.88 2.89
CA PHE A 214 -8.65 -1.77 1.90
C PHE A 214 -7.61 -2.70 1.31
N LEU A 215 -7.91 -4.00 1.26
CA LEU A 215 -7.14 -4.96 0.50
C LEU A 215 -7.69 -5.02 -0.93
N VAL A 216 -6.85 -4.69 -1.91
CA VAL A 216 -7.23 -4.67 -3.33
C VAL A 216 -6.55 -5.77 -4.12
N HIS A 217 -7.25 -6.28 -5.13
CA HIS A 217 -6.79 -7.36 -6.00
C HIS A 217 -6.87 -6.95 -7.47
N TYR A 218 -5.95 -7.49 -8.28
CA TYR A 218 -6.05 -7.43 -9.73
C TYR A 218 -6.52 -8.79 -10.27
N GLY A 219 -7.61 -8.78 -11.03
CA GLY A 219 -8.22 -10.00 -11.57
C GLY A 219 -8.96 -10.78 -10.49
N HIS A 220 -8.58 -12.04 -10.26
CA HIS A 220 -9.28 -12.94 -9.36
C HIS A 220 -8.92 -12.70 -7.89
N ILE A 221 -9.92 -12.66 -7.01
CA ILE A 221 -9.73 -12.63 -5.56
C ILE A 221 -9.43 -14.05 -5.08
N ALA A 222 -8.17 -14.33 -4.74
CA ALA A 222 -7.79 -15.61 -4.14
C ALA A 222 -8.61 -15.87 -2.86
N SER A 223 -9.06 -17.11 -2.68
CA SER A 223 -9.84 -17.57 -1.51
C SER A 223 -9.24 -17.11 -0.19
N ASP A 224 -7.91 -17.14 -0.12
CA ASP A 224 -7.17 -16.86 1.10
C ASP A 224 -7.28 -15.38 1.52
N SER A 225 -7.49 -14.47 0.56
CA SER A 225 -7.63 -13.02 0.80
C SER A 225 -8.86 -12.69 1.65
N ARG A 226 -9.95 -13.46 1.49
CA ARG A 226 -11.15 -13.33 2.32
C ARG A 226 -10.85 -13.65 3.80
N ALA A 227 -9.89 -14.55 4.06
CA ALA A 227 -9.53 -14.92 5.43
C ALA A 227 -8.83 -13.80 6.21
N ILE A 228 -8.14 -12.86 5.53
CA ILE A 228 -7.58 -11.66 6.17
C ILE A 228 -8.70 -10.76 6.67
N GLU A 229 -9.67 -10.46 5.79
CA GLU A 229 -10.82 -9.61 6.13
C GLU A 229 -11.62 -10.19 7.30
N SER A 230 -11.94 -11.50 7.26
CA SER A 230 -12.67 -12.17 8.34
C SER A 230 -11.90 -12.15 9.66
N SER A 231 -10.59 -12.41 9.63
CA SER A 231 -9.71 -12.40 10.82
C SER A 231 -9.65 -11.02 11.45
N PHE A 232 -9.52 -9.97 10.64
CA PHE A 232 -9.43 -8.61 11.14
C PHE A 232 -10.76 -8.11 11.72
N LYS A 233 -11.88 -8.35 11.01
CA LYS A 233 -13.23 -8.04 11.49
C LYS A 233 -13.57 -8.76 12.80
N ALA A 234 -13.17 -10.02 12.95
CA ALA A 234 -13.41 -10.77 14.18
C ALA A 234 -12.62 -10.19 15.38
N LYS A 235 -11.38 -9.74 15.17
CA LYS A 235 -10.53 -9.17 16.22
C LYS A 235 -10.90 -7.72 16.59
N HIS A 236 -11.54 -6.97 15.68
CA HIS A 236 -11.77 -5.52 15.83
C HIS A 236 -13.24 -5.13 15.66
N GLN A 237 -14.18 -5.98 16.08
CA GLN A 237 -15.59 -5.58 16.15
C GLN A 237 -15.70 -4.34 17.04
N ARG A 238 -16.10 -3.20 16.46
CA ARG A 238 -16.53 -2.05 17.23
C ARG A 238 -17.75 -2.47 18.06
N PRO A 239 -17.82 -2.15 19.36
CA PRO A 239 -19.07 -2.30 20.09
C PRO A 239 -20.17 -1.54 19.35
N PRO A 240 -21.40 -2.07 19.31
CA PRO A 240 -22.51 -1.35 18.70
C PRO A 240 -22.64 0.04 19.36
N PRO A 241 -23.01 1.08 18.61
CA PRO A 241 -23.30 2.37 19.21
C PRO A 241 -24.35 2.16 20.33
N PRO A 242 -24.23 2.87 21.47
CA PRO A 242 -25.21 2.76 22.54
C PRO A 242 -26.60 3.01 21.95
N SER A 243 -27.51 2.07 22.19
CA SER A 243 -28.90 2.19 21.74
C SER A 243 -29.48 3.47 22.29
N SER A 244 -29.77 4.45 21.43
CA SER A 244 -30.55 5.62 21.79
C SER A 244 -32.00 5.17 22.02
N SER A 245 -32.30 4.66 23.21
CA SER A 245 -33.67 4.52 23.68
C SER A 245 -34.14 5.87 24.21
N SER A 246 -34.47 6.78 23.29
CA SER A 246 -35.40 7.87 23.59
C SER A 246 -36.61 7.64 22.72
N SER A 247 -37.63 7.00 23.30
CA SER A 247 -38.98 7.00 22.70
C SER A 247 -39.41 8.45 22.50
N PRO A 248 -39.93 8.83 21.32
CA PRO A 248 -40.56 10.14 21.17
C PRO A 248 -41.79 10.22 22.11
N PRO A 249 -42.10 11.38 22.71
CA PRO A 249 -43.35 11.55 23.42
C PRO A 249 -44.52 11.37 22.46
N ALA A 250 -45.55 10.65 22.93
CA ALA A 250 -46.77 10.41 22.20
C ALA A 250 -47.44 11.75 21.81
N ALA A 251 -47.90 11.83 20.56
CA ALA A 251 -48.73 12.94 20.10
C ALA A 251 -50.12 12.80 20.74
N ASP A 252 -50.53 13.80 21.50
CA ASP A 252 -51.93 13.97 21.90
C ASP A 252 -52.72 14.55 20.73
N ASP A 253 -53.75 13.82 20.31
CA ASP A 253 -54.84 14.30 19.46
C ASP A 253 -55.73 15.26 20.25
N ALA A 254 -55.96 16.46 19.71
CA ALA A 254 -57.14 17.26 20.03
C ALA A 254 -57.59 18.06 18.79
N ALA A 255 -58.89 17.91 18.53
CA ALA A 255 -59.64 18.29 17.34
C ALA A 255 -59.82 19.81 17.11
N GLU A 256 -60.22 20.11 15.86
CA GLU A 256 -61.08 21.20 15.32
C GLU A 256 -61.09 22.57 16.04
N ILE A 257 -61.05 23.70 15.32
CA ILE A 257 -62.23 24.43 14.80
C ILE A 257 -61.77 25.38 13.65
N GLY A 258 -62.64 25.58 12.66
CA GLY A 258 -62.37 26.26 11.39
C GLY A 258 -62.29 27.81 11.40
N GLY A 259 -62.19 28.38 10.19
CA GLY A 259 -62.42 29.82 9.97
C GLY A 259 -61.60 30.46 8.84
N ALA A 260 -62.22 30.54 7.65
CA ALA A 260 -62.19 31.59 6.61
C ALA A 260 -61.08 32.68 6.49
N GLY A 261 -60.76 33.01 5.22
CA GLY A 261 -60.21 34.30 4.75
C GLY A 261 -58.92 34.14 3.93
N ALA A 262 -58.94 34.07 2.59
CA ALA A 262 -59.10 35.14 1.59
C ALA A 262 -57.86 36.05 1.36
N GLU A 263 -57.57 36.25 0.07
CA GLU A 263 -56.66 37.21 -0.60
C GLU A 263 -55.16 36.86 -0.66
N ALA A 264 -54.50 36.68 -1.81
CA ALA A 264 -54.43 37.38 -3.12
C ALA A 264 -53.26 38.39 -3.22
N GLY A 265 -52.50 38.27 -4.32
CA GLY A 265 -51.45 39.20 -4.78
C GLY A 265 -50.03 38.68 -4.48
N GLY A 266 -49.09 38.56 -5.42
CA GLY A 266 -48.98 39.09 -6.78
C GLY A 266 -47.54 39.57 -7.00
N GLY A 267 -46.98 39.31 -8.19
CA GLY A 267 -45.77 39.97 -8.74
C GLY A 267 -44.44 39.30 -8.36
N ALA A 268 -43.72 38.58 -9.23
CA ALA A 268 -43.15 38.89 -10.54
C ALA A 268 -41.82 39.70 -10.51
N ALA A 269 -40.78 39.02 -10.99
CA ALA A 269 -39.80 39.44 -12.02
C ALA A 269 -38.73 40.53 -11.75
N GLY A 270 -37.54 40.26 -12.32
CA GLY A 270 -36.42 41.18 -12.55
C GLY A 270 -35.08 40.51 -12.20
N ALA A 271 -34.39 39.73 -13.05
CA ALA A 271 -33.82 39.96 -14.38
C ALA A 271 -32.70 41.02 -14.46
N ALA A 272 -31.49 40.50 -14.71
CA ALA A 272 -30.43 40.99 -15.60
C ALA A 272 -29.59 42.26 -15.27
N GLY A 273 -28.30 42.17 -15.65
CA GLY A 273 -27.36 43.29 -15.84
C GLY A 273 -26.01 43.03 -15.17
N ALA A 274 -25.04 42.34 -15.78
CA ALA A 274 -24.12 42.78 -16.86
C ALA A 274 -22.86 43.53 -16.37
N ALA A 275 -21.72 42.89 -16.66
CA ALA A 275 -20.52 43.41 -17.31
C ALA A 275 -19.63 44.53 -16.69
N GLY A 276 -18.32 44.27 -16.79
CA GLY A 276 -17.24 45.25 -16.85
C GLY A 276 -16.43 45.37 -15.56
N ALA A 277 -15.12 45.59 -15.53
CA ALA A 277 -14.08 45.64 -16.56
C ALA A 277 -12.72 45.59 -15.81
N ALA A 278 -11.66 45.47 -16.60
CA ALA A 278 -10.24 45.55 -16.29
C ALA A 278 -9.80 46.40 -15.09
N GLY A 279 -8.76 45.89 -14.43
CA GLY A 279 -7.80 46.56 -13.54
C GLY A 279 -6.62 45.65 -13.33
#